data_AF-A0A3D5WEN4-F1
#
_entry.id   AF-A0A3D5WEN4-F1
#
_cell.length_a   1.000
_cell.length_b   1.000
_cell.length_c   1.000
_cell.angle_alpha   90.00
_cell.angle_beta   90.00
_cell.angle_gamma   90.00
#
_symmetry.space_group_name_H-M   'P 1'
#
loop_
_entity.id
_entity.type
_entity.pdbx_description
1 polymer ?
#
loop_
_entity_poly.entity_id
_entity_poly.type
_entity_poly.pdbx_seq_one_letter_code
_entity_poly.pdbx_strand_id
1 'polypeptide(L)'
;MGAVEPVKRTLESKFKFGCYNDISCFTKCCSRTNIILTPYDIVRIKNRIGISSGDFLEKYTYTYIDEANSHPYAVLKTMDDDKEGCPFVSSEGCTIYEDRPSNCRCYPIGQGLMIIGSDEGPVNEEFYFFIRDPNCLGYQEDKEWTIGSWRIDQGTDLYDEMNKEWKEIQLRRNTSEQSKLDSNKQAMLYMASYDLDKFKSFVFESKFLDILEIDKEEVEKIKIDEIALMKFGFKYLKFILMLENTLKVKEEYKNNHINS
;
A
#
# COMPACT_ATOMS: atom_id res chain seq x y z
N MET A 1 10.22 -3.88 20.09
CA MET A 1 8.78 -3.65 20.36
C MET A 1 8.54 -2.57 21.43
N GLY A 2 9.42 -1.57 21.58
CA GLY A 2 9.32 -0.53 22.63
C GLY A 2 9.15 0.91 22.14
N ALA A 3 9.09 1.13 20.82
CA ALA A 3 8.98 2.47 20.24
C ALA A 3 7.51 2.89 19.99
N VAL A 4 6.54 1.99 19.97
CA VAL A 4 5.14 2.35 19.73
C VAL A 4 4.49 2.75 21.04
N GLU A 5 3.95 3.97 21.10
CA GLU A 5 3.14 4.40 22.23
C GLU A 5 1.76 3.74 22.17
N PRO A 6 1.31 3.00 23.19
CA PRO A 6 0.05 2.26 23.19
C PRO A 6 -1.15 3.18 23.49
N VAL A 7 -1.19 4.35 22.87
CA VAL A 7 -2.23 5.37 23.06
C VAL A 7 -2.82 5.74 21.71
N LYS A 8 -4.13 5.53 21.56
CA LYS A 8 -4.89 5.95 20.39
C LYS A 8 -4.89 7.49 20.29
N ARG A 9 -4.54 7.99 19.11
CA ARG A 9 -4.50 9.41 18.75
C ARG A 9 -5.57 9.72 17.70
N THR A 10 -5.90 11.00 17.62
CA THR A 10 -6.85 11.59 16.67
C THR A 10 -6.15 12.60 15.78
N LEU A 11 -6.81 13.07 14.72
CA LEU A 11 -6.26 14.10 13.84
C LEU A 11 -5.90 15.40 14.58
N GLU A 12 -6.60 15.71 15.67
CA GLU A 12 -6.35 16.89 16.52
C GLU A 12 -5.23 16.69 17.56
N SER A 13 -4.69 15.48 17.68
CA SER A 13 -3.60 15.20 18.62
C SER A 13 -2.36 15.99 18.23
N LYS A 14 -1.82 16.75 19.19
CA LYS A 14 -0.65 17.61 18.99
C LYS A 14 0.65 16.89 19.30
N PHE A 15 1.71 17.26 18.59
CA PHE A 15 3.07 16.83 18.85
C PHE A 15 4.07 17.86 18.30
N LYS A 16 5.31 17.78 18.77
CA LYS A 16 6.44 18.54 18.25
C LYS A 16 7.30 17.63 17.40
N PHE A 17 7.69 18.06 16.20
CA PHE A 17 8.57 17.28 15.36
C PHE A 17 9.27 18.08 14.25
N GLY A 18 10.54 17.74 14.00
CA GLY A 18 11.28 18.18 12.81
C GLY A 18 12.30 17.12 12.36
N CYS A 19 12.47 16.97 11.05
CA CYS A 19 13.50 16.11 10.46
C CYS A 19 14.07 16.83 9.23
N TYR A 20 15.37 17.13 9.25
CA TYR A 20 16.09 17.91 8.24
C TYR A 20 17.56 17.46 8.19
N ASN A 21 18.29 17.83 7.14
CA ASN A 21 19.62 17.30 6.84
C ASN A 21 20.65 17.47 7.98
N ASP A 22 20.56 18.56 8.75
CA ASP A 22 21.53 18.88 9.79
C ASP A 22 21.15 18.35 11.19
N ILE A 23 20.04 17.62 11.33
CA ILE A 23 19.68 17.03 12.62
C ILE A 23 20.67 15.89 12.96
N SER A 24 21.07 15.79 14.23
CA SER A 24 22.10 14.82 14.67
C SER A 24 21.71 13.34 14.46
N CYS A 25 20.44 13.06 14.22
CA CYS A 25 19.94 11.72 13.89
C CYS A 25 19.57 11.53 12.41
N PHE A 26 19.98 12.44 11.51
CA PHE A 26 19.65 12.38 10.09
C PHE A 26 19.96 11.00 9.50
N THR A 27 19.05 10.49 8.65
CA THR A 27 19.06 9.18 7.97
C THR A 27 19.02 7.91 8.84
N LYS A 28 19.20 8.00 10.16
CA LYS A 28 19.26 6.84 11.06
C LYS A 28 17.96 6.04 11.11
N CYS A 29 16.80 6.71 11.21
CA CYS A 29 15.49 6.02 11.22
C CYS A 29 15.09 5.51 9.83
N CYS A 30 15.50 6.20 8.77
CA CYS A 30 15.20 5.81 7.38
C CYS A 30 15.92 4.52 6.95
N SER A 31 17.00 4.15 7.64
CA SER A 31 17.84 2.99 7.28
C SER A 31 17.42 1.69 7.98
N ARG A 32 16.45 1.72 8.90
CA ARG A 32 16.16 0.60 9.82
C ARG A 32 14.71 0.12 9.78
N THR A 33 14.13 -0.01 8.60
CA THR A 33 12.70 -0.37 8.50
C THR A 33 12.39 -1.32 7.36
N ASN A 34 11.64 -2.38 7.69
CA ASN A 34 10.96 -3.21 6.72
C ASN A 34 9.66 -2.49 6.35
N ILE A 35 9.60 -1.99 5.12
CA ILE A 35 8.46 -1.20 4.66
C ILE A 35 7.60 -2.07 3.76
N ILE A 36 6.41 -2.42 4.25
CA ILE A 36 5.34 -2.91 3.36
C ILE A 36 4.93 -1.74 2.45
N LEU A 37 5.01 -1.97 1.14
CA LEU A 37 4.66 -0.97 0.14
C LEU A 37 3.18 -1.08 -0.22
N THR A 38 2.53 0.06 -0.38
CA THR A 38 1.20 0.14 -0.96
C THR A 38 1.27 0.15 -2.50
N PRO A 39 0.18 -0.16 -3.21
CA PRO A 39 0.12 -0.02 -4.67
C PRO A 39 0.58 1.36 -5.18
N TYR A 40 0.11 2.43 -4.53
CA TYR A 40 0.47 3.78 -4.93
C TYR A 40 1.95 4.08 -4.67
N ASP A 41 2.56 3.53 -3.61
CA ASP A 41 4.00 3.66 -3.38
C ASP A 41 4.79 3.09 -4.57
N ILE A 42 4.39 1.93 -5.09
CA ILE A 42 5.06 1.30 -6.22
C ILE A 42 4.93 2.14 -7.49
N VAL A 43 3.73 2.64 -7.79
CA VAL A 43 3.49 3.55 -8.92
C VAL A 43 4.42 4.76 -8.84
N ARG A 44 4.51 5.40 -7.68
CA ARG A 44 5.32 6.61 -7.49
C ARG A 44 6.80 6.30 -7.65
N ILE A 45 7.29 5.27 -6.98
CA ILE A 45 8.72 4.97 -6.92
C ILE A 45 9.24 4.46 -8.26
N LYS A 46 8.53 3.53 -8.92
CA LYS A 46 8.96 2.99 -10.22
C LYS A 46 9.08 4.09 -11.27
N ASN A 47 8.13 5.03 -11.28
CA ASN A 47 8.11 6.15 -12.21
C ASN A 47 9.19 7.18 -11.88
N ARG A 48 9.47 7.41 -10.58
CA ARG A 48 10.56 8.27 -10.12
C ARG A 48 11.93 7.79 -10.61
N ILE A 49 12.16 6.47 -10.61
CA ILE A 49 13.45 5.89 -11.02
C ILE A 49 13.46 5.38 -12.47
N GLY A 50 12.33 5.47 -13.17
CA GLY A 50 12.21 5.20 -14.60
C GLY A 50 12.29 3.72 -15.01
N ILE A 51 11.72 2.80 -14.22
CA ILE A 51 11.70 1.36 -14.52
C ILE A 51 10.28 0.77 -14.47
N SER A 52 10.10 -0.44 -15.00
CA SER A 52 8.83 -1.17 -14.94
C SER A 52 8.49 -1.64 -13.52
N SER A 53 7.21 -1.94 -13.25
CA SER A 53 6.79 -2.51 -11.97
C SER A 53 7.45 -3.86 -11.71
N GLY A 54 7.58 -4.70 -12.75
CA GLY A 54 8.26 -5.99 -12.67
C GLY A 54 9.72 -5.85 -12.25
N ASP A 55 10.49 -4.98 -12.93
CA ASP A 55 11.90 -4.72 -12.58
C ASP A 55 12.05 -4.14 -11.17
N PHE A 56 11.14 -3.23 -10.78
CA PHE A 56 11.13 -2.66 -9.44
C PHE A 56 10.91 -3.73 -8.37
N LEU A 57 9.90 -4.57 -8.55
CA LEU A 57 9.55 -5.63 -7.61
C LEU A 57 10.68 -6.65 -7.48
N GLU A 58 11.25 -7.10 -8.59
CA GLU A 58 12.36 -8.05 -8.59
C GLU A 58 13.59 -7.49 -7.87
N LYS A 59 13.98 -6.26 -8.21
CA LYS A 59 15.22 -5.65 -7.71
C LYS A 59 15.10 -5.18 -6.26
N TYR A 60 14.02 -4.51 -5.91
CA TYR A 60 13.90 -3.76 -4.65
C TYR A 60 12.94 -4.35 -3.63
N THR A 61 12.20 -5.43 -3.95
CA THR A 61 11.23 -6.00 -3.01
C THR A 61 11.38 -7.50 -2.83
N TYR A 62 10.81 -8.01 -1.75
CA TYR A 62 10.51 -9.42 -1.56
C TYR A 62 9.04 -9.58 -1.16
N THR A 63 8.49 -10.77 -1.36
CA THR A 63 7.10 -11.07 -1.00
C THR A 63 7.03 -11.63 0.41
N TYR A 64 6.24 -10.99 1.27
CA TYR A 64 5.85 -11.51 2.58
C TYR A 64 4.40 -11.98 2.52
N ILE A 65 4.13 -13.24 2.90
CA ILE A 65 2.75 -13.76 3.00
C ILE A 65 2.34 -13.70 4.46
N ASP A 66 1.31 -12.92 4.76
CA ASP A 66 0.78 -12.83 6.12
C ASP A 66 0.01 -14.11 6.49
N GLU A 67 0.32 -14.66 7.67
CA GLU A 67 -0.27 -15.94 8.10
C GLU A 67 -1.76 -15.81 8.45
N ALA A 68 -2.22 -14.64 8.89
CA ALA A 68 -3.58 -14.44 9.38
C ALA A 68 -4.59 -14.29 8.23
N ASN A 69 -4.25 -13.57 7.16
CA ASN A 69 -5.13 -13.35 6.00
C ASN A 69 -4.66 -14.02 4.70
N SER A 70 -3.47 -14.63 4.68
CA SER A 70 -2.85 -15.23 3.49
C SER A 70 -2.55 -14.23 2.36
N HIS A 71 -2.51 -12.92 2.65
CA HIS A 71 -2.21 -11.89 1.65
C HIS A 71 -0.71 -11.81 1.38
N PRO A 72 -0.29 -11.80 0.12
CA PRO A 72 1.07 -11.42 -0.25
C PRO A 72 1.23 -9.89 -0.22
N TYR A 73 2.28 -9.43 0.45
CA TYR A 73 2.70 -8.05 0.53
C TYR A 73 4.05 -7.87 -0.15
N ALA A 74 4.19 -6.81 -0.95
CA ALA A 74 5.49 -6.37 -1.43
C ALA A 74 6.19 -5.60 -0.30
N VAL A 75 7.35 -6.10 0.15
CA VAL A 75 8.14 -5.48 1.20
C VAL A 75 9.45 -4.99 0.61
N LEU A 76 9.80 -3.73 0.89
CA LEU A 76 11.05 -3.15 0.45
C LEU A 76 12.24 -3.92 1.06
N LYS A 77 13.14 -4.39 0.21
CA LYS A 77 14.41 -5.03 0.61
C LYS A 77 15.30 -4.01 1.32
N THR A 78 15.99 -4.48 2.35
CA THR A 78 17.20 -3.83 2.85
C THR A 78 18.39 -4.33 2.03
N MET A 79 19.45 -3.53 1.90
CA MET A 79 20.68 -3.97 1.21
C MET A 79 21.41 -5.04 2.04
N ASP A 80 21.91 -6.09 1.38
CA ASP A 80 22.55 -7.25 2.03
C ASP A 80 24.02 -7.02 2.45
N ASP A 81 24.70 -6.03 1.87
CA ASP A 81 26.16 -5.81 2.04
C ASP A 81 26.48 -4.81 3.16
N ASP A 82 26.71 -5.27 4.41
CA ASP A 82 27.28 -4.55 5.60
C ASP A 82 26.72 -3.14 5.93
N LYS A 83 25.77 -2.64 5.14
CA LYS A 83 25.09 -1.35 5.20
C LYS A 83 23.63 -1.68 5.42
N GLU A 84 23.29 -1.96 6.68
CA GLU A 84 21.91 -2.03 7.14
C GLU A 84 21.17 -0.75 6.69
N GLY A 85 20.33 -0.85 5.65
CA GLY A 85 19.82 0.35 5.01
C GLY A 85 18.77 0.14 3.94
N CYS A 86 17.86 1.10 3.85
CA CYS A 86 16.97 1.28 2.70
C CYS A 86 17.81 1.58 1.44
N PRO A 87 17.53 0.94 0.28
CA PRO A 87 18.32 1.09 -0.95
C PRO A 87 18.31 2.51 -1.52
N PHE A 88 17.40 3.36 -1.07
CA PHE A 88 17.27 4.75 -1.51
C PHE A 88 17.87 5.77 -0.54
N VAL A 89 18.44 5.33 0.59
CA VAL A 89 19.03 6.24 1.58
C VAL A 89 20.55 6.27 1.43
N SER A 90 21.08 7.49 1.38
CA SER A 90 22.52 7.79 1.37
C SER A 90 22.89 8.70 2.54
N SER A 91 24.17 9.07 2.68
CA SER A 91 24.60 10.08 3.65
C SER A 91 23.99 11.46 3.37
N GLU A 92 23.59 11.74 2.13
CA GLU A 92 22.96 13.00 1.71
C GLU A 92 21.44 12.99 1.90
N GLY A 93 20.86 11.86 2.32
CA GLY A 93 19.42 11.68 2.50
C GLY A 93 18.81 10.67 1.52
N CYS A 94 17.48 10.67 1.46
CA CYS A 94 16.71 9.78 0.60
C CYS A 94 16.65 10.30 -0.84
N THR A 95 17.14 9.51 -1.80
CA THR A 95 17.19 9.87 -3.23
C THR A 95 15.80 9.95 -3.88
N ILE A 96 14.80 9.34 -3.26
CA ILE A 96 13.39 9.38 -3.66
C ILE A 96 12.53 10.16 -2.65
N TYR A 97 13.09 11.11 -1.88
CA TYR A 97 12.36 11.74 -0.77
C TYR A 97 10.96 12.23 -1.16
N GLU A 98 10.81 12.94 -2.28
CA GLU A 98 9.50 13.44 -2.77
C GLU A 98 8.52 12.35 -3.20
N ASP A 99 8.99 11.13 -3.44
CA ASP A 99 8.22 9.95 -3.85
C ASP A 99 8.35 8.81 -2.84
N ARG A 100 8.75 9.13 -1.60
CA ARG A 100 8.95 8.15 -0.53
C ARG A 100 7.64 7.44 -0.18
N PRO A 101 7.70 6.19 0.30
CA PRO A 101 6.51 5.43 0.67
C PRO A 101 5.63 6.11 1.71
N SER A 102 4.33 5.83 1.68
CA SER A 102 3.32 6.22 2.67
C SER A 102 3.81 6.05 4.12
N ASN A 103 4.35 4.88 4.47
CA ASN A 103 4.92 4.60 5.80
C ASN A 103 6.04 5.59 6.19
N CYS A 104 6.90 5.98 5.25
CA CYS A 104 7.95 6.98 5.50
C CYS A 104 7.38 8.40 5.67
N ARG A 105 6.28 8.73 4.99
CA ARG A 105 5.59 10.03 5.12
C ARG A 105 4.85 10.15 6.45
N CYS A 106 4.24 9.05 6.88
CA CYS A 106 3.50 9.02 8.15
C CYS A 106 4.43 9.23 9.34
N TYR A 107 5.67 8.73 9.31
CA TYR A 107 6.61 8.85 10.43
C TYR A 107 6.72 10.30 10.93
N PRO A 108 6.61 10.56 12.25
CA PRO A 108 6.67 9.59 13.34
C PRO A 108 5.29 9.08 13.80
N ILE A 109 4.27 9.25 12.98
CA ILE A 109 2.90 8.80 13.22
C ILE A 109 2.73 7.41 12.59
N GLY A 110 2.22 6.45 13.35
CA GLY A 110 1.68 5.22 12.80
C GLY A 110 0.18 5.36 12.56
N GLN A 111 -0.30 4.71 11.50
CA GLN A 111 -1.72 4.59 11.17
C GLN A 111 -2.08 3.11 11.20
N GLY A 112 -3.21 2.80 11.85
CA GLY A 112 -3.81 1.48 11.82
C GLY A 112 -5.25 1.57 11.33
N LEU A 113 -5.74 0.46 10.78
CA LEU A 113 -7.11 0.28 10.37
C LEU A 113 -7.66 -0.95 11.09
N MET A 114 -8.82 -0.81 11.72
CA MET A 114 -9.48 -1.91 12.43
C MET A 114 -10.97 -1.92 12.16
N ILE A 115 -11.56 -3.11 12.19
CA ILE A 115 -13.01 -3.26 12.15
C ILE A 115 -13.52 -3.20 13.58
N ILE A 116 -14.43 -2.26 13.86
CA ILE A 116 -15.13 -2.16 15.13
C ILE A 116 -16.60 -2.51 14.93
N GLY A 117 -17.21 -3.15 15.93
CA GLY A 117 -18.65 -3.37 15.93
C GLY A 117 -19.40 -2.07 16.18
N SER A 118 -20.44 -1.80 15.40
CA SER A 118 -21.39 -0.71 15.64
C SER A 118 -22.83 -1.25 15.57
N ASP A 119 -23.79 -0.47 16.04
CA ASP A 119 -25.22 -0.80 15.99
C ASP A 119 -25.74 -0.96 14.54
N GLU A 120 -25.06 -0.33 13.58
CA GLU A 120 -25.36 -0.39 12.14
C GLU A 120 -24.54 -1.49 11.41
N GLY A 121 -23.77 -2.29 12.16
CA GLY A 121 -22.88 -3.32 11.63
C GLY A 121 -21.40 -3.00 11.82
N PRO A 122 -20.48 -3.88 11.37
CA PRO A 122 -19.05 -3.63 11.44
C PRO A 122 -18.67 -2.41 10.60
N VAL A 123 -17.95 -1.46 11.20
CA VAL A 123 -17.41 -0.27 10.50
C VAL A 123 -15.90 -0.25 10.58
N ASN A 124 -15.26 0.27 9.54
CA ASN A 124 -13.82 0.46 9.49
C ASN A 124 -13.47 1.74 10.25
N GLU A 125 -12.64 1.61 11.28
CA GLU A 125 -12.12 2.73 12.05
C GLU A 125 -10.62 2.87 11.84
N GLU A 126 -10.19 4.05 11.38
CA GLU A 126 -8.80 4.44 11.37
C GLU A 126 -8.39 4.96 12.75
N PHE A 127 -7.18 4.59 13.18
CA PHE A 127 -6.59 5.11 14.39
C PHE A 127 -5.13 5.47 14.18
N TYR A 128 -4.65 6.42 14.97
CA TYR A 128 -3.28 6.91 14.90
C TYR A 128 -2.56 6.62 16.21
N PHE A 129 -1.24 6.56 16.15
CA PHE A 129 -0.38 6.43 17.33
C PHE A 129 0.97 7.06 17.06
N PHE A 130 1.70 7.41 18.12
CA PHE A 130 3.05 7.95 17.96
C PHE A 130 4.08 6.82 18.04
N ILE A 131 5.06 6.89 17.15
CA ILE A 131 6.27 6.07 17.18
C ILE A 131 7.36 6.93 17.83
N ARG A 132 7.76 6.58 19.04
CA ARG A 132 8.79 7.18 19.88
C ARG A 132 10.07 6.32 19.84
N ASP A 133 10.74 6.32 18.69
CA ASP A 133 12.08 5.72 18.62
C ASP A 133 13.06 6.56 19.46
N PRO A 134 13.72 5.99 20.48
CA PRO A 134 14.67 6.73 21.31
C PRO A 134 15.85 7.31 20.52
N ASN A 135 16.15 6.79 19.33
CA ASN A 135 17.20 7.31 18.45
C ASN A 135 16.74 8.50 17.58
N CYS A 136 15.44 8.81 17.58
CA CYS A 136 14.87 9.91 16.82
C CYS A 136 14.86 11.19 17.66
N LEU A 137 15.74 12.12 17.32
CA LEU A 137 15.83 13.43 17.98
C LEU A 137 14.79 14.42 17.45
N GLY A 138 14.02 14.07 16.42
CA GLY A 138 13.06 14.98 15.81
C GLY A 138 11.97 15.48 16.76
N TYR A 139 11.62 14.71 17.80
CA TYR A 139 10.67 15.15 18.84
C TYR A 139 11.21 16.24 19.77
N GLN A 140 12.50 16.54 19.73
CA GLN A 140 13.13 17.61 20.53
C GLN A 140 13.08 18.97 19.83
N GLU A 141 12.67 18.99 18.56
CA GLU A 141 12.48 20.21 17.78
C GLU A 141 11.25 20.99 18.25
N ASP A 142 11.19 22.29 17.97
CA ASP A 142 10.12 23.16 18.48
C ASP A 142 8.90 23.28 17.57
N LYS A 143 8.98 22.81 16.33
CA LYS A 143 7.87 22.93 15.38
C LYS A 143 6.69 22.08 15.84
N GLU A 144 5.57 22.75 16.09
CA GLU A 144 4.33 22.11 16.52
C GLU A 144 3.46 21.68 15.34
N TRP A 145 2.81 20.54 15.53
CA TRP A 145 1.92 19.91 14.57
C TRP A 145 0.68 19.36 15.25
N THR A 146 -0.40 19.26 14.48
CA THR A 146 -1.45 18.26 14.70
C THR A 146 -1.20 17.09 13.76
N ILE A 147 -1.71 15.90 14.06
CA ILE A 147 -1.66 14.76 13.12
C ILE A 147 -2.27 15.14 11.77
N GLY A 148 -3.39 15.86 11.76
CA GLY A 148 -4.04 16.34 10.54
C GLY A 148 -3.13 17.26 9.70
N SER A 149 -2.52 18.27 10.31
CA SER A 149 -1.62 19.18 9.59
C SER A 149 -0.33 18.52 9.12
N TRP A 150 0.23 17.58 9.90
CA TRP A 150 1.38 16.78 9.48
C TRP A 150 1.07 15.94 8.24
N ARG A 151 -0.10 15.29 8.20
CA ARG A 151 -0.49 14.46 7.04
C ARG A 151 -0.59 15.28 5.76
N ILE A 152 -1.12 16.51 5.83
CA ILE A 152 -1.18 17.42 4.69
C ILE A 152 0.24 17.85 4.28
N ASP A 153 1.07 18.27 5.25
CA ASP A 153 2.44 18.71 4.98
C ASP A 153 3.31 17.60 4.35
N GLN A 154 3.13 16.36 4.78
CA GLN A 154 3.87 15.21 4.25
C GLN A 154 3.21 14.57 3.00
N GLY A 155 2.03 15.06 2.59
CA GLY A 155 1.25 14.55 1.46
C GLY A 155 0.70 13.14 1.66
N THR A 156 0.51 12.71 2.91
CA THR A 156 0.00 11.37 3.26
C THR A 156 -1.49 11.23 2.93
N ASP A 157 -2.25 12.31 2.99
CA ASP A 157 -3.67 12.37 2.65
C ASP A 157 -3.94 11.88 1.22
N LEU A 158 -3.13 12.31 0.25
CA LEU A 158 -3.22 11.82 -1.13
C LEU A 158 -2.94 10.31 -1.23
N TYR A 159 -1.93 9.82 -0.50
CA TYR A 159 -1.58 8.39 -0.51
C TYR A 159 -2.70 7.55 0.12
N ASP A 160 -3.34 8.07 1.16
CA ASP A 160 -4.50 7.43 1.78
C ASP A 160 -5.70 7.40 0.85
N GLU A 161 -5.97 8.49 0.12
CA GLU A 161 -7.03 8.51 -0.90
C GLU A 161 -6.77 7.49 -2.01
N MET A 162 -5.55 7.47 -2.56
CA MET A 162 -5.19 6.56 -3.65
C MET A 162 -5.24 5.09 -3.25
N ASN A 163 -5.01 4.77 -1.97
CA ASN A 163 -5.01 3.40 -1.47
C ASN A 163 -6.29 3.02 -0.73
N LYS A 164 -7.32 3.87 -0.67
CA LYS A 164 -8.53 3.63 0.14
C LYS A 164 -9.18 2.27 -0.16
N GLU A 165 -9.49 2.01 -1.42
CA GLU A 165 -10.12 0.75 -1.85
C GLU A 165 -9.20 -0.46 -1.62
N TRP A 166 -7.88 -0.26 -1.77
CA TRP A 166 -6.91 -1.31 -1.48
C TRP A 166 -6.85 -1.67 0.01
N LYS A 167 -6.91 -0.67 0.90
CA LYS A 167 -6.95 -0.88 2.36
C LYS A 167 -8.18 -1.69 2.78
N GLU A 168 -9.33 -1.45 2.14
CA GLU A 168 -10.55 -2.24 2.37
C GLU A 168 -10.35 -3.73 2.01
N ILE A 169 -9.67 -4.01 0.90
CA ILE A 169 -9.32 -5.39 0.52
C ILE A 169 -8.47 -6.05 1.60
N GLN A 170 -7.50 -5.33 2.18
CA GLN A 170 -6.60 -5.86 3.22
C GLN A 170 -7.31 -6.25 4.53
N LEU A 171 -8.53 -5.76 4.76
CA LEU A 171 -9.33 -6.10 5.94
C LEU A 171 -10.01 -7.47 5.83
N ARG A 172 -9.96 -8.12 4.67
CA ARG A 172 -10.41 -9.51 4.51
C ARG A 172 -9.71 -10.40 5.55
N ARG A 173 -10.50 -11.17 6.28
CA ARG A 173 -10.00 -12.17 7.23
C ARG A 173 -10.36 -13.57 6.74
N ASN A 174 -9.50 -14.53 7.04
CA ASN A 174 -9.86 -15.93 6.90
C ASN A 174 -10.92 -16.26 7.97
N THR A 175 -12.10 -16.73 7.57
CA THR A 175 -13.17 -17.16 8.48
C THR A 175 -13.44 -18.65 8.27
N SER A 176 -14.33 -19.25 9.08
CA SER A 176 -14.77 -20.64 8.84
C SER A 176 -15.44 -20.84 7.47
N GLU A 177 -16.01 -19.75 6.91
CA GLU A 177 -16.66 -19.74 5.59
C GLU A 177 -15.72 -19.25 4.48
N GLN A 178 -14.72 -18.42 4.81
CA GLN A 178 -13.70 -17.93 3.88
C GLN A 178 -12.36 -18.60 4.17
N SER A 179 -12.08 -19.68 3.44
CA SER A 179 -10.80 -20.39 3.49
C SER A 179 -9.61 -19.47 3.17
N LYS A 180 -8.41 -19.93 3.55
CA LYS A 180 -7.14 -19.31 3.17
C LYS A 180 -7.12 -19.01 1.67
N LEU A 181 -6.55 -17.88 1.27
CA LEU A 181 -6.34 -17.60 -0.15
C LEU A 181 -5.46 -18.69 -0.75
N ASP A 182 -5.97 -19.35 -1.79
CA ASP A 182 -5.18 -20.25 -2.61
C ASP A 182 -4.10 -19.47 -3.39
N SER A 183 -3.12 -20.21 -3.92
CA SER A 183 -1.98 -19.63 -4.65
C SER A 183 -2.39 -18.82 -5.87
N ASN A 184 -3.51 -19.16 -6.53
CA ASN A 184 -3.98 -18.42 -7.70
C ASN A 184 -4.53 -17.05 -7.27
N LYS A 185 -5.35 -16.98 -6.22
CA LYS A 185 -5.85 -15.71 -5.68
C LYS A 185 -4.72 -14.86 -5.11
N GLN A 186 -3.72 -15.47 -4.47
CA GLN A 186 -2.52 -14.75 -4.02
C GLN A 186 -1.77 -14.13 -5.21
N ALA A 187 -1.55 -14.89 -6.29
CA ALA A 187 -0.88 -14.39 -7.49
C ALA A 187 -1.66 -13.22 -8.14
N MET A 188 -2.99 -13.33 -8.21
CA MET A 188 -3.86 -12.26 -8.73
C MET A 188 -3.83 -11.02 -7.84
N LEU A 189 -3.91 -11.19 -6.51
CA LEU A 189 -3.78 -10.09 -5.54
C LEU A 189 -2.46 -9.34 -5.73
N TYR A 190 -1.35 -10.08 -5.81
CA TYR A 190 -0.02 -9.49 -5.95
C TYR A 190 0.13 -8.77 -7.29
N MET A 191 -0.29 -9.40 -8.39
CA MET A 191 -0.20 -8.81 -9.73
C MET A 191 -1.01 -7.52 -9.84
N ALA A 192 -2.31 -7.55 -9.49
CA ALA A 192 -3.17 -6.38 -9.64
C ALA A 192 -2.91 -5.28 -8.61
N SER A 193 -2.27 -5.60 -7.47
CA SER A 193 -1.87 -4.59 -6.47
C SER A 193 -0.52 -3.96 -6.77
N TYR A 194 0.45 -4.73 -7.29
CA TYR A 194 1.85 -4.31 -7.25
C TYR A 194 2.56 -4.38 -8.61
N ASP A 195 2.21 -5.33 -9.49
CA ASP A 195 2.84 -5.50 -10.80
C ASP A 195 1.94 -4.97 -11.92
N LEU A 196 1.77 -3.64 -11.95
CA LEU A 196 0.84 -2.99 -12.86
C LEU A 196 1.15 -3.18 -14.35
N ASP A 197 2.42 -3.26 -14.74
CA ASP A 197 2.79 -3.54 -16.13
C ASP A 197 2.34 -4.96 -16.53
N LYS A 198 2.54 -5.95 -15.66
CA LYS A 198 2.02 -7.31 -15.88
C LYS A 198 0.50 -7.37 -15.83
N PHE A 199 -0.13 -6.63 -14.91
CA PHE A 199 -1.58 -6.53 -14.84
C PHE A 199 -2.15 -5.90 -16.11
N LYS A 200 -1.48 -4.89 -16.68
CA LYS A 200 -1.84 -4.28 -17.96
C LYS A 200 -1.82 -5.31 -19.08
N SER A 201 -0.73 -6.06 -19.23
CA SER A 201 -0.66 -7.14 -20.22
C SER A 201 -1.72 -8.21 -19.97
N PHE A 202 -1.99 -8.57 -18.71
CA PHE A 202 -3.09 -9.48 -18.39
C PHE A 202 -4.45 -8.95 -18.87
N VAL A 203 -4.75 -7.67 -18.68
CA VAL A 203 -6.01 -7.05 -19.13
C VAL A 203 -6.09 -7.03 -20.65
N PHE A 204 -5.04 -6.60 -21.35
CA PHE A 204 -5.11 -6.29 -22.79
C PHE A 204 -4.65 -7.41 -23.74
N GLU A 205 -3.86 -8.36 -23.26
CA GLU A 205 -3.25 -9.42 -24.08
C GLU A 205 -3.80 -10.81 -23.77
N SER A 206 -4.72 -10.93 -22.81
CA SER A 206 -5.45 -12.17 -22.50
C SER A 206 -6.92 -12.07 -22.90
N LYS A 207 -7.70 -13.11 -22.58
CA LYS A 207 -9.17 -13.13 -22.76
C LYS A 207 -9.93 -12.26 -21.74
N PHE A 208 -9.24 -11.46 -20.93
CA PHE A 208 -9.86 -10.68 -19.86
C PHE A 208 -11.00 -9.78 -20.37
N LEU A 209 -10.74 -8.96 -21.41
CA LEU A 209 -11.75 -8.10 -22.02
C LEU A 209 -12.80 -8.86 -22.86
N ASP A 210 -12.50 -10.11 -23.23
CA ASP A 210 -13.47 -10.98 -23.89
C ASP A 210 -14.52 -11.47 -22.87
N ILE A 211 -14.09 -11.78 -21.65
CA ILE A 211 -14.93 -12.39 -20.60
C ILE A 211 -15.74 -11.35 -19.83
N LEU A 212 -15.17 -10.19 -19.53
CA LEU A 212 -15.77 -9.18 -18.66
C LEU A 212 -16.46 -8.05 -19.43
N GLU A 213 -17.60 -7.60 -18.91
CA GLU A 213 -18.32 -6.42 -19.37
C GLU A 213 -17.68 -5.16 -18.78
N ILE A 214 -16.92 -4.43 -19.59
CA ILE A 214 -16.26 -3.18 -19.19
C ILE A 214 -16.58 -2.13 -20.26
N ASP A 215 -16.91 -0.92 -19.80
CA ASP A 215 -17.24 0.18 -20.70
C ASP A 215 -16.03 0.60 -21.56
N LYS A 216 -16.28 1.01 -22.80
CA LYS A 216 -15.22 1.38 -23.74
C LYS A 216 -14.40 2.58 -23.25
N GLU A 217 -15.03 3.55 -22.59
CA GLU A 217 -14.35 4.71 -22.01
C GLU A 217 -13.40 4.27 -20.89
N GLU A 218 -13.83 3.33 -20.04
CA GLU A 218 -12.99 2.77 -18.98
C GLU A 218 -11.80 1.99 -19.57
N VAL A 219 -12.02 1.18 -20.62
CA VAL A 219 -10.94 0.45 -21.32
C VAL A 219 -9.90 1.40 -21.90
N GLU A 220 -10.32 2.45 -22.60
CA GLU A 220 -9.38 3.44 -23.16
C GLU A 220 -8.64 4.20 -22.05
N LYS A 221 -9.32 4.51 -20.94
CA LYS A 221 -8.70 5.19 -19.79
C LYS A 221 -7.61 4.35 -19.14
N ILE A 222 -7.90 3.09 -18.77
CA ILE A 222 -6.91 2.22 -18.10
C ILE A 222 -5.73 1.83 -19.02
N LYS A 223 -5.87 2.05 -20.32
CA LYS A 223 -4.78 1.82 -21.29
C LYS A 223 -3.69 2.88 -21.21
N ILE A 224 -4.03 4.13 -20.89
CA ILE A 224 -3.11 5.27 -20.93
C ILE A 224 -2.85 5.92 -19.56
N ASP A 225 -3.74 5.71 -18.58
CA ASP A 225 -3.64 6.27 -17.23
C ASP A 225 -3.35 5.13 -16.24
N GLU A 226 -2.14 5.15 -15.68
CA GLU A 226 -1.68 4.15 -14.73
C GLU A 226 -2.42 4.20 -13.39
N ILE A 227 -2.87 5.39 -12.96
CA ILE A 227 -3.69 5.51 -11.75
C ILE A 227 -5.08 4.91 -12.00
N ALA A 228 -5.63 5.12 -13.20
CA ALA A 228 -6.87 4.47 -13.58
C ALA A 228 -6.71 2.95 -13.63
N LEU A 229 -5.60 2.43 -14.19
CA LEU A 229 -5.30 1.00 -14.20
C LEU A 229 -5.16 0.42 -12.78
N MET A 230 -4.47 1.12 -11.89
CA MET A 230 -4.32 0.72 -10.48
C MET A 230 -5.69 0.62 -9.79
N LYS A 231 -6.54 1.66 -9.92
CA LYS A 231 -7.90 1.66 -9.36
C LYS A 231 -8.77 0.56 -9.98
N PHE A 232 -8.60 0.29 -11.26
CA PHE A 232 -9.26 -0.84 -11.92
C PHE A 232 -8.78 -2.20 -11.37
N GLY A 233 -7.50 -2.30 -11.01
CA GLY A 233 -6.94 -3.44 -10.27
C GLY A 233 -7.70 -3.69 -8.97
N PHE A 234 -8.02 -2.64 -8.20
CA PHE A 234 -8.80 -2.80 -6.96
C PHE A 234 -10.22 -3.28 -7.22
N LYS A 235 -10.90 -2.72 -8.25
CA LYS A 235 -12.22 -3.23 -8.69
C LYS A 235 -12.15 -4.70 -9.06
N TYR A 236 -11.14 -5.09 -9.84
CA TYR A 236 -10.91 -6.49 -10.21
C TYR A 236 -10.72 -7.36 -8.96
N LEU A 237 -9.86 -6.96 -8.02
CA LEU A 237 -9.61 -7.72 -6.80
C LEU A 237 -10.85 -7.90 -5.92
N LYS A 238 -11.66 -6.85 -5.74
CA LYS A 238 -12.93 -6.94 -5.02
C LYS A 238 -13.88 -7.98 -5.65
N PHE A 239 -13.88 -8.10 -6.98
CA PHE A 239 -14.67 -9.10 -7.72
C PHE A 239 -14.14 -10.53 -7.53
N ILE A 240 -12.86 -10.81 -7.81
CA ILE A 240 -12.30 -12.18 -7.70
C ILE A 240 -12.31 -12.69 -6.26
N LEU A 241 -12.11 -11.79 -5.29
CA LEU A 241 -12.15 -12.15 -3.87
C LEU A 241 -13.59 -12.26 -3.33
N MET A 242 -14.60 -12.03 -4.16
CA MET A 242 -16.03 -12.06 -3.80
C MET A 242 -16.38 -11.10 -2.66
N LEU A 243 -15.67 -9.97 -2.59
CA LEU A 243 -15.93 -8.92 -1.60
C LEU A 243 -17.10 -8.04 -2.06
N GLU A 244 -17.12 -7.70 -3.35
CA GLU A 244 -18.15 -6.87 -3.98
C GLU A 244 -18.36 -7.30 -5.44
N ASN A 245 -19.58 -7.15 -5.95
CA ASN A 245 -19.91 -7.41 -7.36
C ASN A 245 -19.56 -6.21 -8.25
N THR A 246 -18.27 -5.85 -8.27
CA THR A 246 -17.74 -4.68 -9.00
C THR A 246 -17.63 -4.86 -10.51
N LEU A 247 -17.60 -6.12 -10.99
CA LEU A 247 -17.50 -6.47 -12.41
C LEU A 247 -18.57 -7.50 -12.80
N LYS A 248 -18.92 -7.54 -14.08
CA LYS A 248 -19.88 -8.49 -14.64
C LYS A 248 -19.23 -9.36 -15.70
N VAL A 249 -19.53 -10.65 -15.66
CA VAL A 249 -19.13 -11.61 -16.71
C VAL A 249 -20.18 -11.56 -17.82
N LYS A 250 -19.76 -11.50 -19.09
CA LYS A 250 -20.66 -11.55 -20.24
C LYS A 250 -21.46 -12.84 -20.25
N GLU A 251 -22.73 -12.77 -20.63
CA GLU A 251 -23.67 -13.90 -20.60
C GLU A 251 -23.13 -15.17 -21.28
N GLU A 252 -22.43 -15.03 -22.40
CA GLU A 252 -21.86 -16.14 -23.17
C GLU A 252 -20.79 -16.95 -22.40
N TYR A 253 -20.17 -16.37 -21.37
CA TYR A 253 -19.19 -17.04 -20.52
C TYR A 253 -19.75 -17.52 -19.18
N LYS A 254 -20.97 -17.12 -18.79
CA LYS A 254 -21.59 -17.58 -17.53
C LYS A 254 -21.88 -19.08 -17.50
N ASN A 255 -22.18 -19.67 -18.66
CA ASN A 255 -22.54 -21.10 -18.77
C ASN A 255 -21.33 -22.06 -18.83
N ASN A 256 -20.10 -21.55 -18.93
CA ASN A 256 -18.89 -22.39 -18.95
C ASN A 256 -18.31 -22.67 -17.55
N HIS A 257 -18.86 -22.07 -16.49
CA HIS A 257 -18.37 -22.22 -15.11
C HIS A 257 -19.15 -23.23 -14.25
N ILE A 258 -20.04 -24.03 -14.84
CA ILE A 258 -20.79 -25.08 -14.10
C ILE A 258 -20.06 -26.44 -14.10
N ASN A 259 -19.00 -26.64 -14.89
CA ASN A 259 -18.31 -27.94 -14.98
C ASN A 259 -16.77 -27.85 -15.06
N SER A 260 -16.13 -27.15 -14.13
CA SER A 260 -14.66 -27.24 -13.95
C SER A 260 -14.24 -26.85 -12.55
#